data_AF-M7N2Y4-F1
#
_entry.id   AF-M7N2Y4-F1
#
_cell.length_a   1.000
_cell.length_b   1.000
_cell.length_c   1.000
_cell.angle_alpha   90.00
_cell.angle_beta   90.00
_cell.angle_gamma   90.00
#
_symmetry.space_group_name_H-M   'P 1'
#
loop_
_entity.id
_entity.type
_entity.pdbx_description
1 polymer ?
#
loop_
_entity_poly.entity_id
_entity_poly.type
_entity_poly.pdbx_seq_one_letter_code
_entity_poly.pdbx_strand_id
1 'polypeptide(L)'
;MYAVVDIETTGGGIRWSRITEIAIYIHDGSRLVDSFSSLVNPGQPIPAFISQLTGITDEMVQDAPTFEEIAPQVDRLTQGCIFVAHNVAFDYNFIRHEFARLGQPFERDRLCTVRLSRHFIPGQDSYSLGRLCEAISIPLQDRHRAAGDAHATLLLLERILQHNEPERLQAFVASGSPYEALNRRLKGIRLEDIPQTAGLLYLHNAQDELLLIEGTTNLRRRAIAFLKNKAGRLGSALQQQLADIRFEETGSGLLAVLLAHEEISKQAPPFNKKTAAPLRWRITATEGADGFLYLGVAKSGAGEPGPYASRRLANEKLSQLVKQFFLCRRYSTAKKEACPPAACLKACQGIEEIATYNQRALAALGTVVQPPRAELILDRGRHGAERVVILDQGHGVVRWGTLETASRYASEEELAAAASRVFRASGAAPLLHHYLLKNPVMKRMPLEPQPAVQAVQGSLF
;
A
#
# COMPACT_ATOMS: atom_id res chain seq x y z
N MET A 1 -37.30 -0.90 2.19
CA MET A 1 -36.61 -0.35 3.39
C MET A 1 -35.13 -0.20 3.08
N TYR A 2 -34.56 0.93 3.48
CA TYR A 2 -33.14 1.24 3.40
C TYR A 2 -32.59 1.43 4.80
N ALA A 3 -31.43 0.85 5.09
CA ALA A 3 -30.67 1.13 6.31
C ALA A 3 -29.44 1.94 5.89
N VAL A 4 -29.48 3.26 6.13
CA VAL A 4 -28.37 4.16 5.85
C VAL A 4 -27.41 4.13 7.03
N VAL A 5 -26.20 3.66 6.80
CA VAL A 5 -25.22 3.36 7.84
C VAL A 5 -23.94 4.12 7.60
N ASP A 6 -23.30 4.55 8.68
CA ASP A 6 -21.94 5.06 8.69
C ASP A 6 -21.26 4.60 10.00
N ILE A 7 -19.95 4.43 9.96
CA ILE A 7 -19.14 4.03 11.12
C ILE A 7 -17.88 4.88 11.24
N GLU A 8 -17.44 5.08 12.48
CA GLU A 8 -16.07 5.52 12.77
C GLU A 8 -15.26 4.34 13.29
N THR A 9 -13.94 4.37 13.02
CA THR A 9 -13.06 3.24 13.32
C THR A 9 -11.71 3.72 13.85
N THR A 10 -11.02 2.87 14.59
CA THR A 10 -9.62 3.08 15.02
C THR A 10 -8.59 3.07 13.87
N GLY A 11 -9.03 3.04 12.61
CA GLY A 11 -8.17 3.12 11.42
C GLY A 11 -8.79 2.45 10.18
N GLY A 12 -8.18 2.67 9.00
CA GLY A 12 -8.75 2.18 7.74
C GLY A 12 -8.58 0.69 7.44
N GLY A 13 -7.91 -0.08 8.32
CA GLY A 13 -7.58 -1.48 8.06
C GLY A 13 -8.42 -2.46 8.89
N ILE A 14 -9.34 -3.19 8.24
CA ILE A 14 -10.31 -4.11 8.89
C ILE A 14 -9.66 -5.10 9.88
N ARG A 15 -8.43 -5.57 9.61
CA ARG A 15 -7.76 -6.59 10.44
C ARG A 15 -7.34 -6.09 11.83
N TRP A 16 -6.97 -4.81 11.93
CA TRP A 16 -6.34 -4.24 13.13
C TRP A 16 -7.17 -3.11 13.73
N SER A 17 -8.21 -2.69 13.02
CA SER A 17 -9.08 -1.61 13.42
C SER A 17 -10.44 -2.17 13.83
N ARG A 18 -11.05 -1.45 14.76
CA ARG A 18 -12.31 -1.76 15.44
C ARG A 18 -13.22 -0.55 15.35
N ILE A 19 -14.52 -0.79 15.36
CA ILE A 19 -15.54 0.26 15.31
C ILE A 19 -15.52 1.06 16.63
N THR A 20 -15.59 2.38 16.53
CA THR A 20 -15.64 3.33 17.66
C THR A 20 -16.95 4.09 17.74
N GLU A 21 -17.69 4.19 16.63
CA GLU A 21 -19.03 4.76 16.57
C GLU A 21 -19.79 4.11 15.41
N ILE A 22 -21.11 3.96 15.55
CA ILE A 22 -22.00 3.52 14.49
C ILE A 22 -23.28 4.36 14.50
N ALA A 23 -23.76 4.71 13.32
CA ALA A 23 -25.08 5.31 13.13
C ALA A 23 -25.86 4.56 12.04
N ILE A 24 -27.16 4.38 12.26
CA ILE A 24 -28.09 3.68 11.38
C ILE A 24 -29.38 4.49 11.31
N TYR A 25 -29.78 4.90 10.11
CA TYR A 25 -31.07 5.51 9.83
C TYR A 25 -31.91 4.59 8.95
N ILE A 26 -33.09 4.21 9.41
CA ILE A 26 -34.00 3.36 8.65
C ILE A 26 -34.98 4.25 7.89
N HIS A 27 -35.05 4.08 6.57
CA HIS A 27 -35.87 4.88 5.68
C HIS A 27 -36.75 3.99 4.80
N ASP A 28 -38.04 4.33 4.66
CA ASP A 28 -38.99 3.51 3.89
C ASP A 28 -38.97 3.78 2.37
N GLY A 29 -38.23 4.81 1.95
CA GLY A 29 -38.19 5.31 0.58
C GLY A 29 -38.88 6.66 0.42
N SER A 30 -39.68 7.06 1.42
CA SER A 30 -40.36 8.36 1.50
C SER A 30 -40.02 9.16 2.76
N ARG A 31 -39.81 8.49 3.90
CA ARG A 31 -39.47 9.13 5.18
C ARG A 31 -38.60 8.25 6.06
N LEU A 32 -37.94 8.90 7.02
CA LEU A 32 -37.26 8.26 8.13
C LEU A 32 -38.28 7.56 9.05
N VAL A 33 -38.02 6.30 9.42
CA VAL A 33 -38.90 5.49 10.27
C VAL A 33 -38.27 5.11 11.61
N ASP A 34 -36.95 4.98 11.67
CA ASP A 34 -36.23 4.61 12.89
C ASP A 34 -34.77 5.10 12.79
N SER A 35 -34.09 5.23 13.93
CA SER A 35 -32.69 5.61 13.99
C SER A 35 -31.99 5.03 15.21
N PHE A 36 -30.72 4.68 15.05
CA PHE A 36 -29.85 4.21 16.11
C PHE A 36 -28.48 4.83 15.96
N SER A 37 -27.88 5.27 17.07
CA SER A 37 -26.50 5.74 17.11
C SER A 37 -25.86 5.31 18.43
N SER A 38 -24.61 4.90 18.39
CA SER A 38 -23.88 4.47 19.58
C SER A 38 -22.38 4.67 19.41
N LEU A 39 -21.73 5.19 20.46
CA LEU A 39 -20.29 4.98 20.64
C LEU A 39 -20.06 3.50 20.92
N VAL A 40 -18.92 2.98 20.48
CA VAL A 40 -18.57 1.57 20.62
C VAL A 40 -17.22 1.47 21.29
N ASN A 41 -17.11 0.67 22.35
CA ASN A 41 -15.81 0.35 22.94
C ASN A 41 -15.03 -0.57 21.98
N PRO A 42 -13.93 -0.10 21.37
CA PRO A 42 -13.17 -0.89 20.39
C PRO A 42 -12.34 -2.00 21.05
N GLY A 43 -12.18 -1.98 22.38
CA GLY A 43 -11.31 -2.90 23.13
C GLY A 43 -9.81 -2.69 22.83
N GLN A 44 -9.44 -1.55 22.26
CA GLN A 44 -8.06 -1.18 21.96
C GLN A 44 -7.88 0.36 21.94
N PRO A 45 -6.67 0.88 22.18
CA PRO A 45 -6.44 2.32 22.14
C PRO A 45 -6.77 2.94 20.78
N ILE A 46 -7.40 4.12 20.79
CA ILE A 46 -7.65 4.91 19.60
C ILE A 46 -6.37 5.69 19.23
N PRO A 47 -5.82 5.53 18.02
CA PRO A 47 -4.68 6.33 17.60
C PRO A 47 -4.99 7.83 17.63
N ALA A 48 -4.08 8.65 18.15
CA ALA A 48 -4.30 10.08 18.34
C ALA A 48 -4.80 10.83 17.08
N PHE A 49 -4.37 10.42 15.88
CA PHE A 49 -4.84 11.01 14.62
C PHE A 49 -6.33 10.71 14.34
N ILE A 50 -6.80 9.51 14.70
CA ILE A 50 -8.23 9.15 14.59
C ILE A 50 -9.03 9.98 15.58
N SER A 51 -8.56 10.13 16.81
CA SER A 51 -9.21 11.00 17.79
C SER A 51 -9.25 12.46 17.35
N GLN A 52 -8.20 12.96 16.70
CA GLN A 52 -8.19 14.31 16.11
C GLN A 52 -9.14 14.43 14.91
N LEU A 53 -9.28 13.38 14.10
CA LEU A 53 -10.13 13.37 12.92
C LEU A 53 -11.61 13.30 13.28
N THR A 54 -11.96 12.42 14.20
CA THR A 54 -13.34 12.05 14.56
C THR A 54 -13.85 12.77 15.82
N GLY A 55 -12.94 13.31 16.62
CA GLY A 55 -13.24 13.83 17.95
C GLY A 55 -13.51 12.74 19.00
N ILE A 56 -13.39 11.45 18.66
CA ILE A 56 -13.65 10.34 19.58
C ILE A 56 -12.38 9.99 20.35
N THR A 57 -12.40 10.13 21.68
CA THR A 57 -11.27 9.80 22.55
C THR A 57 -11.44 8.47 23.26
N ASP A 58 -10.35 7.89 23.77
CA ASP A 58 -10.38 6.66 24.56
C ASP A 58 -11.33 6.80 25.77
N GLU A 59 -11.36 7.98 26.41
CA GLU A 59 -12.23 8.27 27.56
C GLU A 59 -13.71 8.24 27.19
N MET A 60 -14.07 8.64 25.95
CA MET A 60 -15.46 8.61 25.49
C MET A 60 -15.98 7.20 25.27
N VAL A 61 -15.10 6.28 24.86
CA VAL A 61 -15.49 4.90 24.49
C VAL A 61 -15.22 3.87 25.57
N GLN A 62 -14.50 4.22 26.65
CA GLN A 62 -14.12 3.26 27.69
C GLN A 62 -15.35 2.58 28.35
N ASP A 63 -16.43 3.34 28.57
CA ASP A 63 -17.67 2.89 29.22
C ASP A 63 -18.80 2.67 28.20
N ALA A 64 -18.51 2.84 26.90
CA ALA A 64 -19.45 2.58 25.81
C ALA A 64 -19.66 1.06 25.64
N PRO A 65 -20.80 0.61 25.09
CA PRO A 65 -21.00 -0.80 24.81
C PRO A 65 -19.99 -1.31 23.78
N THR A 66 -19.56 -2.55 23.93
CA THR A 66 -18.77 -3.26 22.91
C THR A 66 -19.64 -3.58 21.70
N PHE A 67 -18.99 -3.92 20.57
CA PHE A 67 -19.74 -4.35 19.38
C PHE A 67 -20.63 -5.58 19.66
N GLU A 68 -20.18 -6.52 20.49
CA GLU A 68 -20.94 -7.72 20.88
C GLU A 68 -22.29 -7.36 21.52
N GLU A 69 -22.30 -6.32 22.37
CA GLU A 69 -23.50 -5.86 23.07
C GLU A 69 -24.50 -5.17 22.13
N ILE A 70 -24.03 -4.46 21.10
CA ILE A 70 -24.89 -3.78 20.12
C ILE A 70 -25.25 -4.65 18.91
N ALA A 71 -24.55 -5.76 18.66
CA ALA A 71 -24.73 -6.62 17.49
C ALA A 71 -26.19 -7.07 17.28
N PRO A 72 -26.96 -7.49 18.32
CA PRO A 72 -28.37 -7.86 18.15
C PRO A 72 -29.26 -6.71 17.65
N GLN A 73 -28.96 -5.47 18.04
CA GLN A 73 -29.69 -4.29 17.60
C GLN A 73 -29.33 -3.93 16.16
N VAL A 74 -28.05 -3.98 15.79
CA VAL A 74 -27.56 -3.75 14.42
C VAL A 74 -28.15 -4.78 13.46
N ASP A 75 -28.16 -6.06 13.84
CA ASP A 75 -28.73 -7.13 13.02
C ASP A 75 -30.22 -6.90 12.78
N ARG A 76 -30.99 -6.68 13.86
CA ARG A 76 -32.44 -6.42 13.81
C ARG A 76 -32.80 -5.22 12.93
N LEU A 77 -32.11 -4.09 13.08
CA LEU A 77 -32.41 -2.87 12.34
C LEU A 77 -32.09 -3.00 10.85
N THR A 78 -31.04 -3.73 10.50
CA THR A 78 -30.59 -3.87 9.12
C THR A 78 -31.23 -5.06 8.40
N GLN A 79 -31.82 -6.02 9.11
CA GLN A 79 -32.43 -7.23 8.54
C GLN A 79 -33.52 -6.87 7.53
N GLY A 80 -33.45 -7.45 6.33
CA GLY A 80 -34.41 -7.19 5.24
C GLY A 80 -34.33 -5.79 4.62
N CYS A 81 -33.39 -4.94 5.06
CA CYS A 81 -33.11 -3.65 4.46
C CYS A 81 -32.02 -3.73 3.40
N ILE A 82 -32.04 -2.82 2.44
CA ILE A 82 -30.87 -2.52 1.60
C ILE A 82 -29.92 -1.70 2.45
N PHE A 83 -28.71 -2.20 2.69
CA PHE A 83 -27.64 -1.49 3.40
C PHE A 83 -27.07 -0.40 2.49
N VAL A 84 -27.18 0.85 2.91
CA VAL A 84 -26.76 2.03 2.15
C VAL A 84 -25.65 2.74 2.89
N ALA A 85 -24.55 3.08 2.22
CA ALA A 85 -23.50 3.92 2.79
C ALA A 85 -22.71 4.66 1.71
N HIS A 86 -22.00 5.71 2.10
CA HIS A 86 -21.20 6.54 1.20
C HIS A 86 -19.78 5.96 1.05
N ASN A 87 -19.64 5.06 0.06
CA ASN A 87 -18.56 4.08 -0.06
C ASN A 87 -18.82 2.78 0.73
N VAL A 88 -20.01 2.20 0.50
CA VAL A 88 -20.54 1.00 1.20
C VAL A 88 -19.59 -0.16 1.43
N ALA A 89 -18.57 -0.30 0.60
CA ALA A 89 -17.49 -1.26 0.79
C ALA A 89 -16.84 -1.19 2.17
N PHE A 90 -16.60 0.02 2.66
CA PHE A 90 -15.88 0.26 3.90
C PHE A 90 -16.73 -0.18 5.10
N ASP A 91 -17.87 0.49 5.31
CA ASP A 91 -18.76 0.29 6.47
C ASP A 91 -19.27 -1.14 6.55
N TYR A 92 -19.72 -1.67 5.42
CA TYR A 92 -20.28 -3.01 5.35
C TYR A 92 -19.24 -4.08 5.71
N ASN A 93 -18.00 -3.96 5.22
CA ASN A 93 -16.98 -4.96 5.48
C ASN A 93 -16.46 -4.89 6.92
N PHE A 94 -16.44 -3.72 7.54
CA PHE A 94 -16.13 -3.59 8.98
C PHE A 94 -17.22 -4.24 9.84
N ILE A 95 -18.49 -3.93 9.58
CA ILE A 95 -19.61 -4.54 10.31
C ILE A 95 -19.61 -6.06 10.10
N ARG A 96 -19.45 -6.52 8.85
CA ARG A 96 -19.33 -7.95 8.54
C ARG A 96 -18.16 -8.60 9.27
N HIS A 97 -17.02 -7.91 9.38
CA HIS A 97 -15.86 -8.41 10.11
C HIS A 97 -16.15 -8.55 11.61
N GLU A 98 -16.80 -7.56 12.22
CA GLU A 98 -17.18 -7.64 13.64
C GLU A 98 -18.17 -8.78 13.90
N PHE A 99 -19.20 -8.96 13.06
CA PHE A 99 -20.09 -10.13 13.14
C PHE A 99 -19.34 -11.46 12.97
N ALA A 100 -18.39 -11.53 12.03
CA ALA A 100 -17.57 -12.72 11.84
C ALA A 100 -16.73 -13.06 13.08
N ARG A 101 -16.25 -12.05 13.83
CA ARG A 101 -15.55 -12.27 15.12
C ARG A 101 -16.46 -12.88 16.19
N LEU A 102 -17.76 -12.61 16.11
CA LEU A 102 -18.79 -13.23 16.96
C LEU A 102 -19.26 -14.59 16.44
N GLY A 103 -18.69 -15.11 15.34
CA GLY A 103 -19.12 -16.35 14.71
C GLY A 103 -20.48 -16.24 14.01
N GLN A 104 -20.93 -15.03 13.69
CA GLN A 104 -22.24 -14.76 13.10
C GLN A 104 -22.09 -14.29 11.63
N PRO A 105 -22.93 -14.77 10.70
CA PRO A 105 -22.94 -14.26 9.33
C PRO A 105 -23.62 -12.90 9.28
N PHE A 106 -23.12 -12.00 8.43
CA PHE A 106 -23.77 -10.72 8.13
C PHE A 106 -23.87 -10.53 6.62
N GLU A 107 -25.10 -10.66 6.12
CA GLU A 107 -25.42 -10.58 4.68
C GLU A 107 -26.61 -9.66 4.44
N ARG A 108 -26.38 -8.56 3.70
CA ARG A 108 -27.42 -7.63 3.24
C ARG A 108 -27.19 -7.24 1.78
N ASP A 109 -28.26 -6.92 1.09
CA ASP A 109 -28.18 -6.19 -0.18
C ASP A 109 -27.55 -4.83 0.06
N ARG A 110 -26.80 -4.33 -0.93
CA ARG A 110 -25.97 -3.13 -0.75
C ARG A 110 -26.21 -2.08 -1.82
N LEU A 111 -26.16 -0.83 -1.40
CA LEU A 111 -26.28 0.32 -2.28
C LEU A 111 -25.22 1.37 -1.92
N CYS A 112 -24.35 1.67 -2.88
CA CYS A 112 -23.28 2.65 -2.69
C CYS A 112 -23.73 4.01 -3.22
N THR A 113 -23.86 5.01 -2.34
CA THR A 113 -24.29 6.35 -2.79
C THR A 113 -23.26 7.02 -3.68
N VAL A 114 -21.95 6.73 -3.56
CA VAL A 114 -20.94 7.18 -4.53
C VAL A 114 -21.23 6.68 -5.95
N ARG A 115 -21.65 5.41 -6.09
CA ARG A 115 -22.00 4.84 -7.40
C ARG A 115 -23.29 5.46 -7.95
N LEU A 116 -24.30 5.63 -7.08
CA LEU A 116 -25.54 6.29 -7.45
C LEU A 116 -25.29 7.72 -7.91
N SER A 117 -24.55 8.50 -7.12
CA SER A 117 -24.24 9.90 -7.44
C SER A 117 -23.47 10.02 -8.74
N ARG A 118 -22.51 9.13 -9.04
CA ARG A 118 -21.84 9.15 -10.36
C ARG A 118 -22.78 8.94 -11.54
N HIS A 119 -23.84 8.15 -11.34
CA HIS A 119 -24.81 7.85 -12.38
C HIS A 119 -25.86 8.95 -12.53
N PHE A 120 -26.46 9.38 -11.41
CA PHE A 120 -27.59 10.30 -11.38
C PHE A 120 -27.20 11.78 -11.25
N ILE A 121 -25.99 12.06 -10.76
CA ILE A 121 -25.42 13.40 -10.60
C ILE A 121 -24.04 13.42 -11.28
N PRO A 122 -23.95 13.21 -12.61
CA PRO A 122 -22.67 13.19 -13.32
C PRO A 122 -22.01 14.57 -13.34
N GLY A 123 -20.69 14.61 -13.59
CA GLY A 123 -19.95 15.84 -13.82
C GLY A 123 -19.45 16.58 -12.57
N GLN A 124 -19.46 15.94 -11.40
CA GLN A 124 -18.93 16.54 -10.17
C GLN A 124 -17.41 16.40 -10.08
N ASP A 125 -16.74 17.43 -9.57
CA ASP A 125 -15.28 17.46 -9.40
C ASP A 125 -14.79 16.40 -8.40
N SER A 126 -15.60 16.12 -7.38
CA SER A 126 -15.36 15.08 -6.38
C SER A 126 -16.66 14.42 -5.98
N TYR A 127 -16.56 13.12 -5.69
CA TYR A 127 -17.66 12.31 -5.13
C TYR A 127 -17.36 11.88 -3.69
N SER A 128 -16.49 12.60 -2.98
CA SER A 128 -16.41 12.47 -1.51
C SER A 128 -17.63 13.13 -0.87
N LEU A 129 -18.12 12.59 0.24
CA LEU A 129 -19.38 13.03 0.87
C LEU A 129 -19.41 14.54 1.06
N GLY A 130 -18.40 15.10 1.73
CA GLY A 130 -18.34 16.54 1.99
C GLY A 130 -18.34 17.43 0.74
N ARG A 131 -17.57 17.08 -0.29
CA ARG A 131 -17.53 17.88 -1.53
C ARG A 131 -18.82 17.74 -2.34
N LEU A 132 -19.39 16.53 -2.37
CA LEU A 132 -20.63 16.29 -3.07
C LEU A 132 -21.79 17.02 -2.37
N CYS A 133 -21.92 16.89 -1.05
CA CYS A 133 -22.95 17.58 -0.26
C CYS A 133 -22.87 19.09 -0.44
N GLU A 134 -21.67 19.67 -0.43
CA GLU A 134 -21.46 21.09 -0.73
C GLU A 134 -21.94 21.47 -2.13
N ALA A 135 -21.60 20.68 -3.15
CA ALA A 135 -21.97 20.96 -4.54
C ALA A 135 -23.48 20.92 -4.81
N ILE A 136 -24.25 20.15 -4.02
CA ILE A 136 -25.71 20.01 -4.20
C ILE A 136 -26.53 20.57 -3.02
N SER A 137 -25.90 21.37 -2.18
CA SER A 137 -26.50 22.07 -1.03
C SER A 137 -27.20 21.14 -0.04
N ILE A 138 -26.54 20.03 0.33
CA ILE A 138 -26.93 19.18 1.46
C ILE A 138 -26.18 19.66 2.70
N PRO A 139 -26.87 19.96 3.82
CA PRO A 139 -26.21 20.33 5.06
C PRO A 139 -25.42 19.14 5.60
N LEU A 140 -24.12 19.35 5.84
CA LEU A 140 -23.26 18.40 6.52
C LEU A 140 -22.92 18.98 7.91
N GLN A 141 -23.57 18.46 8.94
CA GLN A 141 -23.33 18.80 10.34
C GLN A 141 -22.49 17.69 10.99
N ASP A 142 -21.63 18.04 11.94
CA ASP A 142 -20.77 17.09 12.67
C ASP A 142 -20.00 16.13 11.76
N ARG A 143 -19.33 16.68 10.75
CA ARG A 143 -18.49 15.91 9.83
C ARG A 143 -17.47 15.06 10.60
N HIS A 144 -17.26 13.81 10.17
CA HIS A 144 -16.43 12.81 10.87
C HIS A 144 -17.02 12.33 12.20
N ARG A 145 -18.35 12.43 12.31
CA ARG A 145 -19.16 11.68 13.27
C ARG A 145 -20.12 10.81 12.49
N ALA A 146 -20.28 9.56 12.92
CA ALA A 146 -21.07 8.59 12.17
C ALA A 146 -22.52 9.09 11.97
N ALA A 147 -23.11 9.72 12.98
CA ALA A 147 -24.48 10.25 12.88
C ALA A 147 -24.60 11.38 11.84
N GLY A 148 -23.63 12.32 11.83
CA GLY A 148 -23.60 13.44 10.89
C GLY A 148 -23.44 12.98 9.45
N ASP A 149 -22.48 12.07 9.21
CA ASP A 149 -22.17 11.55 7.88
C ASP A 149 -23.26 10.59 7.37
N ALA A 150 -23.86 9.75 8.23
CA ALA A 150 -25.01 8.92 7.87
C ALA A 150 -26.25 9.75 7.54
N HIS A 151 -26.52 10.83 8.29
CA HIS A 151 -27.65 11.72 8.00
C HIS A 151 -27.47 12.47 6.68
N ALA A 152 -26.27 13.00 6.40
CA ALA A 152 -25.99 13.61 5.10
C ALA A 152 -26.10 12.59 3.95
N THR A 153 -25.70 11.34 4.18
CA THR A 153 -25.87 10.24 3.23
C THR A 153 -27.35 9.91 2.99
N LEU A 154 -28.19 9.98 4.04
CA LEU A 154 -29.63 9.82 3.93
C LEU A 154 -30.24 10.93 3.06
N LEU A 155 -29.91 12.20 3.31
CA LEU A 155 -30.41 13.32 2.50
C LEU A 155 -29.95 13.22 1.03
N LEU A 156 -28.73 12.72 0.80
CA LEU A 156 -28.23 12.44 -0.54
C LEU A 156 -29.04 11.34 -1.22
N LEU A 157 -29.34 10.26 -0.51
CA LEU A 157 -30.20 9.19 -1.00
C LEU A 157 -31.59 9.72 -1.34
N GLU A 158 -32.24 10.45 -0.42
CA GLU A 158 -33.56 11.05 -0.63
C GLU A 158 -33.58 11.95 -1.87
N ARG A 159 -32.57 12.80 -2.06
CA ARG A 159 -32.45 13.66 -3.24
C ARG A 159 -32.37 12.83 -4.53
N ILE A 160 -31.61 11.74 -4.53
CA ILE A 160 -31.51 10.84 -5.68
C ILE A 160 -32.84 10.12 -5.91
N LEU A 161 -33.54 9.70 -4.86
CA LEU A 161 -34.85 9.03 -4.97
C LEU A 161 -35.94 9.97 -5.50
N GLN A 162 -35.98 11.22 -5.06
CA GLN A 162 -37.01 12.20 -5.42
C GLN A 162 -36.90 12.71 -6.87
N HIS A 163 -35.69 12.83 -7.40
CA HIS A 163 -35.44 13.44 -8.72
C HIS A 163 -35.31 12.43 -9.87
N ASN A 164 -35.48 11.13 -9.62
CA ASN A 164 -35.27 10.11 -10.64
C ASN A 164 -36.46 9.15 -10.74
N GLU A 165 -36.72 8.69 -11.96
CA GLU A 165 -37.76 7.70 -12.21
C GLU A 165 -37.40 6.36 -11.53
N PRO A 166 -38.31 5.76 -10.74
CA PRO A 166 -38.09 4.49 -10.05
C PRO A 166 -37.58 3.38 -10.98
N GLU A 167 -38.00 3.38 -12.24
CA GLU A 167 -37.57 2.43 -13.28
C GLU A 167 -36.08 2.57 -13.59
N ARG A 168 -35.52 3.78 -13.61
CA ARG A 168 -34.09 4.01 -13.83
C ARG A 168 -33.25 3.54 -12.65
N LEU A 169 -33.75 3.76 -11.43
CA LEU A 169 -33.10 3.26 -10.23
C LEU A 169 -33.13 1.73 -10.18
N GLN A 170 -34.28 1.12 -10.47
CA GLN A 170 -34.41 -0.33 -10.59
C GLN A 170 -33.50 -0.89 -11.69
N ALA A 171 -33.43 -0.25 -12.86
CA ALA A 171 -32.54 -0.66 -13.93
C ALA A 171 -31.06 -0.53 -13.53
N PHE A 172 -30.67 0.51 -12.78
CA PHE A 172 -29.32 0.65 -12.26
C PHE A 172 -28.98 -0.46 -11.26
N VAL A 173 -29.88 -0.74 -10.31
CA VAL A 173 -29.71 -1.84 -9.35
C VAL A 173 -29.65 -3.18 -10.08
N ALA A 174 -30.52 -3.41 -11.06
CA ALA A 174 -30.58 -4.62 -11.88
C ALA A 174 -29.38 -4.79 -12.81
N SER A 175 -28.77 -3.69 -13.30
CA SER A 175 -27.58 -3.72 -14.15
C SER A 175 -26.35 -4.32 -13.43
N GLY A 176 -26.41 -4.42 -12.10
CA GLY A 176 -25.44 -5.15 -11.30
C GLY A 176 -24.03 -4.57 -11.37
N SER A 177 -23.04 -5.45 -11.23
CA SER A 177 -21.63 -5.08 -11.41
C SER A 177 -21.11 -5.49 -12.79
N PRO A 178 -20.26 -4.67 -13.45
CA PRO A 178 -19.52 -5.12 -14.63
C PRO A 178 -18.56 -6.29 -14.36
N TYR A 179 -18.32 -6.62 -13.08
CA TYR A 179 -17.52 -7.74 -12.62
C TYR A 179 -18.36 -8.88 -12.02
N GLU A 180 -19.67 -8.92 -12.22
CA GLU A 180 -20.57 -9.88 -11.56
C GLU A 180 -20.11 -11.34 -11.73
N ALA A 181 -19.71 -11.73 -12.94
CA ALA A 181 -19.18 -13.08 -13.20
C ALA A 181 -17.92 -13.42 -12.38
N LEU A 182 -17.09 -12.44 -12.06
CA LEU A 182 -15.91 -12.62 -11.22
C LEU A 182 -16.27 -12.56 -9.73
N ASN A 183 -17.18 -11.66 -9.34
CA ASN A 183 -17.67 -11.53 -7.97
C ASN A 183 -18.35 -12.80 -7.47
N ARG A 184 -19.06 -13.55 -8.33
CA ARG A 184 -19.64 -14.85 -7.98
C ARG A 184 -18.62 -15.90 -7.49
N ARG A 185 -17.33 -15.66 -7.71
CA ARG A 185 -16.25 -16.53 -7.23
C ARG A 185 -15.73 -16.14 -5.85
N LEU A 186 -16.11 -14.96 -5.36
CA LEU A 186 -15.66 -14.41 -4.10
C LEU A 186 -16.78 -14.50 -3.05
N LYS A 187 -16.45 -14.96 -1.85
CA LYS A 187 -17.41 -15.08 -0.73
C LYS A 187 -17.52 -13.79 0.08
N GLY A 188 -16.40 -13.08 0.24
CA GLY A 188 -16.24 -11.99 1.21
C GLY A 188 -16.42 -10.59 0.65
N ILE A 189 -16.04 -10.39 -0.62
CA ILE A 189 -15.81 -9.06 -1.16
C ILE A 189 -16.25 -8.93 -2.61
N ARG A 190 -16.66 -7.73 -3.02
CA ARG A 190 -16.86 -7.43 -4.44
C ARG A 190 -15.65 -6.67 -4.97
N LEU A 191 -15.31 -6.91 -6.23
CA LEU A 191 -14.19 -6.23 -6.88
C LEU A 191 -14.36 -4.71 -6.94
N GLU A 192 -15.60 -4.22 -7.00
CA GLU A 192 -15.91 -2.79 -6.92
C GLU A 192 -15.56 -2.16 -5.57
N ASP A 193 -15.48 -2.98 -4.52
CA ASP A 193 -15.24 -2.56 -3.14
C ASP A 193 -13.74 -2.44 -2.83
N ILE A 194 -12.90 -3.14 -3.59
CA ILE A 194 -11.45 -3.05 -3.47
C ILE A 194 -10.99 -1.68 -3.99
N PRO A 195 -10.20 -0.88 -3.26
CA PRO A 195 -9.79 0.45 -3.72
C PRO A 195 -8.78 0.38 -4.88
N GLN A 196 -8.63 1.50 -5.59
CA GLN A 196 -7.65 1.64 -6.70
C GLN A 196 -6.32 2.26 -6.23
N THR A 197 -5.94 1.97 -5.00
CA THR A 197 -4.76 2.48 -4.29
C THR A 197 -3.67 1.42 -4.18
N ALA A 198 -2.48 1.82 -3.71
CA ALA A 198 -1.41 0.88 -3.38
C ALA A 198 -1.68 0.16 -2.06
N GLY A 199 -1.29 -1.11 -1.98
CA GLY A 199 -1.53 -1.93 -0.81
C GLY A 199 -1.14 -3.39 -0.96
N LEU A 200 -1.46 -4.18 0.07
CA LEU A 200 -1.28 -5.62 0.10
C LEU A 200 -2.59 -6.33 -0.24
N LEU A 201 -2.50 -7.39 -1.02
CA LEU A 201 -3.56 -8.36 -1.23
C LEU A 201 -3.24 -9.65 -0.50
N TYR A 202 -4.24 -10.22 0.15
CA TYR A 202 -4.22 -11.54 0.78
C TYR A 202 -5.29 -12.40 0.13
N LEU A 203 -4.86 -13.40 -0.62
CA LEU A 203 -5.72 -14.31 -1.36
C LEU A 203 -5.99 -15.56 -0.53
N HIS A 204 -7.25 -15.88 -0.28
CA HIS A 204 -7.64 -17.05 0.51
C HIS A 204 -8.48 -18.03 -0.30
N ASN A 205 -8.47 -19.30 0.12
CA ASN A 205 -9.37 -20.30 -0.44
C ASN A 205 -10.74 -20.31 0.27
N ALA A 206 -11.57 -21.26 -0.13
CA ALA A 206 -12.93 -21.41 0.41
C ALA A 206 -12.97 -21.81 1.89
N GLN A 207 -11.86 -22.31 2.43
CA GLN A 207 -11.65 -22.74 3.82
C GLN A 207 -10.97 -21.64 4.66
N ASP A 208 -10.82 -20.43 4.11
CA ASP A 208 -10.12 -19.30 4.73
C ASP A 208 -8.60 -19.50 4.93
N GLU A 209 -8.00 -20.44 4.20
CA GLU A 209 -6.54 -20.65 4.21
C GLU A 209 -5.85 -19.65 3.29
N LEU A 210 -4.78 -19.02 3.77
CA LEU A 210 -4.00 -18.04 3.02
C LEU A 210 -3.19 -18.72 1.90
N LEU A 211 -3.50 -18.38 0.65
CA LEU A 211 -2.86 -18.90 -0.55
C LEU A 211 -1.66 -18.07 -0.99
N LEU A 212 -1.83 -16.74 -1.01
CA LEU A 212 -0.85 -15.80 -1.55
C LEU A 212 -0.98 -14.42 -0.92
N ILE A 213 0.17 -13.79 -0.67
CA ILE A 213 0.30 -12.36 -0.35
C ILE A 213 0.99 -11.63 -1.51
N GLU A 214 0.50 -10.47 -1.92
CA GLU A 214 1.18 -9.62 -2.89
C GLU A 214 1.01 -8.12 -2.62
N GLY A 215 2.12 -7.38 -2.63
CA GLY A 215 2.13 -5.93 -2.66
C GLY A 215 1.94 -5.40 -4.08
N THR A 216 1.09 -4.38 -4.24
CA THR A 216 0.74 -3.79 -5.54
C THR A 216 0.56 -2.28 -5.43
N THR A 217 0.72 -1.58 -6.57
CA THR A 217 0.40 -0.15 -6.69
C THR A 217 -1.07 0.12 -6.96
N ASN A 218 -1.86 -0.92 -7.28
CA ASN A 218 -3.29 -0.82 -7.50
C ASN A 218 -3.98 -2.14 -7.08
N LEU A 219 -4.65 -2.11 -5.94
CA LEU A 219 -5.32 -3.26 -5.33
C LEU A 219 -6.39 -3.84 -6.24
N ARG A 220 -7.39 -3.05 -6.69
CA ARG A 220 -8.48 -3.53 -7.55
C ARG A 220 -7.98 -4.13 -8.86
N ARG A 221 -7.11 -3.41 -9.59
CA ARG A 221 -6.57 -3.89 -10.86
C ARG A 221 -5.86 -5.21 -10.69
N ARG A 222 -5.13 -5.38 -9.58
CA ARG A 222 -4.39 -6.61 -9.32
C ARG A 222 -5.31 -7.76 -8.89
N ALA A 223 -6.31 -7.52 -8.05
CA ALA A 223 -7.34 -8.49 -7.70
C ALA A 223 -8.07 -9.03 -8.95
N ILE A 224 -8.47 -8.14 -9.86
CA ILE A 224 -9.07 -8.52 -11.15
C ILE A 224 -8.11 -9.39 -11.98
N ALA A 225 -6.81 -9.05 -12.00
CA ALA A 225 -5.82 -9.79 -12.78
C ALA A 225 -5.66 -11.25 -12.32
N PHE A 226 -5.75 -11.50 -11.00
CA PHE A 226 -5.76 -12.85 -10.44
C PHE A 226 -6.99 -13.64 -10.87
N LEU A 227 -8.17 -13.03 -10.82
CA LEU A 227 -9.41 -13.69 -11.22
C LEU A 227 -9.55 -13.88 -12.73
N LYS A 228 -8.88 -13.07 -13.55
CA LYS A 228 -8.85 -13.19 -15.02
C LYS A 228 -7.73 -14.08 -15.58
N ASN A 229 -6.93 -14.74 -14.73
CA ASN A 229 -5.82 -15.60 -15.13
C ASN A 229 -4.75 -14.93 -16.02
N LYS A 230 -4.49 -13.63 -15.84
CA LYS A 230 -3.40 -12.94 -16.57
C LYS A 230 -2.02 -13.10 -15.90
N ALA A 231 -1.90 -13.99 -14.90
CA ALA A 231 -0.72 -14.14 -14.04
C ALA A 231 0.23 -15.32 -14.43
N GLY A 232 0.03 -15.98 -15.57
CA GLY A 232 0.93 -17.05 -16.07
C GLY A 232 0.66 -18.45 -15.48
N ARG A 233 1.65 -19.37 -15.54
CA ARG A 233 1.52 -20.80 -15.13
C ARG A 233 1.15 -21.04 -13.66
N LEU A 234 1.58 -20.16 -12.75
CA LEU A 234 1.14 -20.14 -11.33
C LEU A 234 -0.32 -19.69 -11.17
N GLY A 235 -0.86 -18.99 -12.18
CA GLY A 235 -2.19 -18.40 -12.16
C GLY A 235 -3.32 -19.42 -12.13
N SER A 236 -3.22 -20.54 -12.85
CA SER A 236 -4.36 -21.48 -13.00
C SER A 236 -4.73 -22.19 -11.68
N ALA A 237 -3.74 -22.72 -10.95
CA ALA A 237 -4.00 -23.44 -9.70
C ALA A 237 -4.46 -22.51 -8.57
N LEU A 238 -3.81 -21.34 -8.44
CA LEU A 238 -4.22 -20.30 -7.50
C LEU A 238 -5.65 -19.82 -7.80
N GLN A 239 -5.94 -19.54 -9.08
CA GLN A 239 -7.24 -19.03 -9.49
C GLN A 239 -8.37 -20.04 -9.20
N GLN A 240 -8.13 -21.34 -9.35
CA GLN A 240 -9.13 -22.38 -9.03
C GLN A 240 -9.47 -22.45 -7.54
N GLN A 241 -8.50 -22.16 -6.67
CA GLN A 241 -8.69 -22.21 -5.22
C GLN A 241 -9.16 -20.87 -4.64
N LEU A 242 -8.85 -19.75 -5.30
CA LEU A 242 -9.20 -18.41 -4.86
C LEU A 242 -10.71 -18.25 -4.65
N ALA A 243 -11.10 -18.01 -3.41
CA ALA A 243 -12.49 -17.81 -3.00
C ALA A 243 -12.70 -16.53 -2.17
N ASP A 244 -11.63 -15.90 -1.68
CA ASP A 244 -11.73 -14.62 -0.99
C ASP A 244 -10.48 -13.74 -1.19
N ILE A 245 -10.68 -12.42 -1.14
CA ILE A 245 -9.63 -11.42 -1.28
C ILE A 245 -9.77 -10.44 -0.12
N ARG A 246 -8.72 -10.34 0.69
CA ARG A 246 -8.58 -9.30 1.71
C ARG A 246 -7.49 -8.33 1.27
N PHE A 247 -7.55 -7.09 1.73
CA PHE A 247 -6.56 -6.09 1.37
C PHE A 247 -6.23 -5.16 2.52
N GLU A 248 -5.08 -4.50 2.40
CA GLU A 248 -4.63 -3.45 3.30
C GLU A 248 -4.03 -2.33 2.46
N GLU A 249 -4.55 -1.11 2.59
CA GLU A 249 -4.02 0.06 1.89
C GLU A 249 -2.74 0.54 2.56
N THR A 250 -1.72 0.82 1.76
CA THR A 250 -0.45 1.40 2.25
C THR A 250 -0.20 2.81 1.74
N GLY A 251 -0.92 3.22 0.68
CA GLY A 251 -0.69 4.50 -0.01
C GLY A 251 0.56 4.51 -0.90
N SER A 252 1.61 3.80 -0.49
CA SER A 252 2.87 3.62 -1.23
C SER A 252 3.02 2.20 -1.77
N GLY A 253 3.30 2.09 -3.07
CA GLY A 253 3.65 0.81 -3.70
C GLY A 253 4.97 0.24 -3.20
N LEU A 254 5.91 1.11 -2.80
CA LEU A 254 7.16 0.68 -2.20
C LEU A 254 6.92 0.01 -0.85
N LEU A 255 6.14 0.67 0.02
CA LEU A 255 5.78 0.11 1.32
C LEU A 255 4.99 -1.20 1.17
N ALA A 256 4.04 -1.27 0.22
CA ALA A 256 3.29 -2.48 -0.07
C ALA A 256 4.20 -3.68 -0.40
N VAL A 257 5.22 -3.45 -1.24
CA VAL A 257 6.17 -4.50 -1.64
C VAL A 257 7.03 -4.95 -0.46
N LEU A 258 7.50 -4.03 0.38
CA LEU A 258 8.32 -4.37 1.56
C LEU A 258 7.51 -5.09 2.64
N LEU A 259 6.30 -4.63 2.94
CA LEU A 259 5.40 -5.28 3.88
C LEU A 259 4.96 -6.66 3.38
N ALA A 260 4.67 -6.80 2.09
CA ALA A 260 4.35 -8.12 1.53
C ALA A 260 5.50 -9.10 1.73
N HIS A 261 6.75 -8.67 1.51
CA HIS A 261 7.93 -9.51 1.76
C HIS A 261 8.04 -9.96 3.22
N GLU A 262 7.83 -9.03 4.17
CA GLU A 262 7.80 -9.32 5.61
C GLU A 262 6.72 -10.36 5.96
N GLU A 263 5.49 -10.17 5.47
CA GLU A 263 4.36 -11.06 5.75
C GLU A 263 4.52 -12.44 5.09
N ILE A 264 5.08 -12.49 3.89
CA ILE A 264 5.44 -13.75 3.22
C ILE A 264 6.48 -14.52 4.04
N SER A 265 7.48 -13.84 4.59
CA SER A 265 8.49 -14.47 5.44
C SER A 265 7.91 -15.06 6.74
N LYS A 266 6.87 -14.44 7.31
CA LYS A 266 6.20 -14.92 8.52
C LYS A 266 5.23 -16.07 8.26
N GLN A 267 4.39 -15.92 7.24
CA GLN A 267 3.23 -16.80 7.02
C GLN A 267 3.50 -17.90 5.98
N ALA A 268 4.55 -17.73 5.15
CA ALA A 268 4.97 -18.66 4.10
C ALA A 268 3.82 -19.26 3.25
N PRO A 269 2.96 -18.43 2.61
CA PRO A 269 1.83 -18.94 1.83
C PRO A 269 2.29 -19.83 0.66
N PRO A 270 1.52 -20.87 0.30
CA PRO A 270 1.95 -21.91 -0.63
C PRO A 270 2.28 -21.40 -2.05
N PHE A 271 1.62 -20.33 -2.51
CA PHE A 271 1.84 -19.77 -3.84
C PHE A 271 2.89 -18.66 -3.89
N ASN A 272 3.37 -18.18 -2.73
CA ASN A 272 4.53 -17.30 -2.69
C ASN A 272 5.81 -18.13 -2.85
N LYS A 273 6.68 -17.75 -3.80
CA LYS A 273 7.98 -18.42 -3.94
C LYS A 273 8.77 -18.26 -2.65
N LYS A 274 9.34 -19.37 -2.16
CA LYS A 274 10.26 -19.37 -1.01
C LYS A 274 11.47 -18.48 -1.34
N THR A 275 11.51 -17.34 -0.63
CA THR A 275 12.61 -16.37 -0.47
C THR A 275 13.21 -15.71 -1.72
N ALA A 276 13.39 -14.39 -1.64
CA ALA A 276 14.25 -13.65 -2.55
C ALA A 276 15.67 -14.24 -2.49
N ALA A 277 16.32 -14.41 -3.65
CA ALA A 277 17.67 -14.97 -3.69
C ALA A 277 18.62 -14.09 -2.84
N PRO A 278 19.50 -14.68 -2.02
CA PRO A 278 20.38 -13.92 -1.14
C PRO A 278 21.23 -12.97 -1.96
N LEU A 279 21.48 -11.78 -1.40
CA LEU A 279 22.28 -10.79 -2.09
C LEU A 279 23.73 -11.20 -2.17
N ARG A 280 24.12 -11.53 -3.39
CA ARG A 280 25.38 -12.22 -3.65
C ARG A 280 26.05 -11.71 -4.90
N TRP A 281 25.63 -10.57 -5.43
CA TRP A 281 26.22 -10.00 -6.64
C TRP A 281 26.66 -8.57 -6.36
N ARG A 282 27.84 -8.22 -6.85
CA ARG A 282 28.46 -6.89 -6.72
C ARG A 282 29.17 -6.50 -8.01
N ILE A 283 29.31 -5.20 -8.22
CA ILE A 283 30.18 -4.65 -9.27
C ILE A 283 31.58 -4.53 -8.66
N THR A 284 32.58 -5.04 -9.36
CA THR A 284 33.99 -5.04 -8.92
C THR A 284 34.84 -4.31 -9.95
N ALA A 285 35.95 -3.73 -9.50
CA ALA A 285 37.02 -3.28 -10.38
C ALA A 285 38.22 -4.23 -10.24
N THR A 286 38.85 -4.57 -11.35
CA THR A 286 40.11 -5.30 -11.40
C THR A 286 41.05 -4.60 -12.36
N GLU A 287 42.29 -4.36 -11.96
CA GLU A 287 43.31 -3.79 -12.85
C GLU A 287 43.76 -4.82 -13.89
N GLY A 288 43.75 -4.44 -15.16
CA GLY A 288 44.27 -5.24 -16.26
C GLY A 288 45.77 -5.06 -16.43
N ALA A 289 46.42 -5.99 -17.13
CA ALA A 289 47.84 -5.90 -17.47
C ALA A 289 48.18 -4.69 -18.38
N ASP A 290 47.16 -4.09 -19.01
CA ASP A 290 47.21 -2.86 -19.80
C ASP A 290 47.04 -1.59 -18.94
N GLY A 291 46.97 -1.72 -17.62
CA GLY A 291 46.80 -0.61 -16.66
C GLY A 291 45.39 -0.07 -16.56
N PHE A 292 44.44 -0.52 -17.40
CA PHE A 292 43.05 -0.09 -17.32
C PHE A 292 42.29 -0.82 -16.19
N LEU A 293 41.39 -0.12 -15.51
CA LEU A 293 40.44 -0.73 -14.58
C LEU A 293 39.26 -1.35 -15.32
N TYR A 294 39.11 -2.66 -15.15
CA TYR A 294 38.01 -3.44 -15.69
C TYR A 294 36.86 -3.52 -14.68
N LEU A 295 35.71 -2.93 -15.02
CA LEU A 295 34.50 -3.09 -14.24
C LEU A 295 33.74 -4.36 -14.66
N GLY A 296 33.41 -5.19 -13.68
CA GLY A 296 32.73 -6.47 -13.89
C GLY A 296 31.70 -6.78 -12.81
N VAL A 297 30.96 -7.87 -12.99
CA VAL A 297 30.01 -8.38 -11.98
C VAL A 297 30.52 -9.69 -11.44
N ALA A 298 30.74 -9.74 -10.12
CA ALA A 298 31.21 -10.91 -9.40
C ALA A 298 30.18 -11.36 -8.35
N LYS A 299 30.29 -12.63 -7.94
CA LYS A 299 29.53 -13.16 -6.81
C LYS A 299 30.24 -12.73 -5.52
N SER A 300 29.51 -12.25 -4.51
CA SER A 300 30.09 -11.89 -3.22
C SER A 300 30.59 -13.14 -2.48
N GLY A 301 31.70 -13.00 -1.77
CA GLY A 301 32.27 -14.05 -0.91
C GLY A 301 31.44 -14.34 0.34
N ALA A 302 31.77 -15.42 1.05
CA ALA A 302 31.17 -15.71 2.36
C ALA A 302 31.54 -14.59 3.35
N GLY A 303 30.55 -13.96 3.99
CA GLY A 303 30.75 -12.92 5.00
C GLY A 303 30.42 -11.49 4.57
N GLU A 304 30.25 -11.21 3.27
CA GLU A 304 29.86 -9.87 2.80
C GLU A 304 28.72 -9.94 1.76
N PRO A 305 27.46 -9.69 2.14
CA PRO A 305 26.37 -9.64 1.17
C PRO A 305 26.62 -8.55 0.11
N GLY A 306 26.39 -8.86 -1.17
CA GLY A 306 26.46 -7.87 -2.25
C GLY A 306 25.21 -6.97 -2.25
N PRO A 307 25.12 -5.90 -3.06
CA PRO A 307 23.89 -5.10 -3.14
C PRO A 307 22.84 -5.67 -4.11
N TYR A 308 23.17 -6.67 -4.95
CA TYR A 308 22.26 -7.16 -5.99
C TYR A 308 21.82 -8.62 -5.78
N ALA A 309 20.51 -8.86 -5.94
CA ALA A 309 19.90 -10.20 -5.81
C ALA A 309 20.17 -11.12 -7.02
N SER A 310 20.55 -10.55 -8.17
CA SER A 310 20.88 -11.32 -9.37
C SER A 310 21.99 -10.68 -10.19
N ARG A 311 22.73 -11.51 -10.92
CA ARG A 311 23.75 -11.08 -11.90
C ARG A 311 23.17 -10.12 -12.94
N ARG A 312 21.91 -10.36 -13.35
CA ARG A 312 21.18 -9.53 -14.32
C ARG A 312 21.05 -8.09 -13.83
N LEU A 313 20.65 -7.89 -12.57
CA LEU A 313 20.49 -6.55 -11.98
C LEU A 313 21.81 -5.81 -11.84
N ALA A 314 22.86 -6.52 -11.39
CA ALA A 314 24.20 -5.95 -11.32
C ALA A 314 24.70 -5.51 -12.71
N ASN A 315 24.42 -6.30 -13.75
CA ASN A 315 24.76 -5.95 -15.14
C ASN A 315 23.94 -4.77 -15.68
N GLU A 316 22.64 -4.65 -15.34
CA GLU A 316 21.81 -3.49 -15.71
C GLU A 316 22.37 -2.21 -15.09
N LYS A 317 22.74 -2.24 -13.80
CA LYS A 317 23.36 -1.10 -13.12
C LYS A 317 24.74 -0.77 -13.69
N LEU A 318 25.58 -1.76 -13.96
CA LEU A 318 26.87 -1.57 -14.64
C LEU A 318 26.66 -0.88 -16.00
N SER A 319 25.67 -1.32 -16.77
CA SER A 319 25.33 -0.70 -18.07
C SER A 319 24.88 0.76 -17.93
N GLN A 320 24.19 1.12 -16.84
CA GLN A 320 23.85 2.52 -16.55
C GLN A 320 25.09 3.34 -16.21
N LEU A 321 25.99 2.81 -15.36
CA LEU A 321 27.24 3.49 -15.00
C LEU A 321 28.13 3.72 -16.22
N VAL A 322 28.24 2.72 -17.10
CA VAL A 322 28.98 2.85 -18.36
C VAL A 322 28.48 4.02 -19.19
N LYS A 323 27.18 4.22 -19.28
CA LYS A 323 26.59 5.35 -20.01
C LYS A 323 26.81 6.67 -19.28
N GLN A 324 26.49 6.71 -17.98
CA GLN A 324 26.55 7.93 -17.16
C GLN A 324 27.96 8.50 -17.05
N PHE A 325 28.94 7.62 -16.94
CA PHE A 325 30.35 7.97 -16.79
C PHE A 325 31.13 7.75 -18.08
N PHE A 326 30.48 7.61 -19.25
CA PHE A 326 31.15 7.45 -20.54
C PHE A 326 32.30 6.41 -20.52
N LEU A 327 32.12 5.29 -19.80
CA LEU A 327 33.15 4.26 -19.66
C LEU A 327 33.23 3.42 -20.92
N CYS A 328 34.42 2.89 -21.18
CA CYS A 328 34.66 2.05 -22.33
C CYS A 328 34.03 0.67 -22.12
N ARG A 329 33.15 0.25 -23.03
CA ARG A 329 32.52 -1.08 -22.94
C ARG A 329 33.51 -2.23 -22.94
N ARG A 330 34.65 -2.06 -23.63
CA ARG A 330 35.77 -3.02 -23.63
C ARG A 330 36.30 -3.31 -22.23
N TYR A 331 36.25 -2.30 -21.36
CA TYR A 331 36.77 -2.33 -19.99
C TYR A 331 35.66 -2.34 -18.94
N SER A 332 34.38 -2.52 -19.29
CA SER A 332 33.27 -2.37 -18.33
C SER A 332 32.06 -3.27 -18.61
N THR A 333 32.25 -4.42 -19.26
CA THR A 333 31.16 -5.37 -19.54
C THR A 333 31.62 -6.82 -19.41
N ALA A 334 30.68 -7.73 -19.12
CA ALA A 334 30.95 -9.16 -18.94
C ALA A 334 31.31 -9.91 -20.24
N LYS A 335 31.16 -9.25 -21.40
CA LYS A 335 31.49 -9.78 -22.72
C LYS A 335 32.51 -8.83 -23.36
N LYS A 336 33.51 -9.33 -24.08
CA LYS A 336 34.38 -8.49 -24.93
C LYS A 336 33.56 -7.94 -26.10
N GLU A 337 32.68 -6.99 -25.84
CA GLU A 337 31.91 -6.28 -26.87
C GLU A 337 32.75 -5.15 -27.46
N ALA A 338 32.61 -4.93 -28.77
CA ALA A 338 33.19 -3.77 -29.43
C ALA A 338 32.63 -2.48 -28.82
N CYS A 339 33.49 -1.51 -28.51
CA CYS A 339 33.07 -0.21 -28.02
C CYS A 339 32.62 0.67 -29.20
N PRO A 340 31.37 1.14 -29.25
CA PRO A 340 30.92 2.07 -30.29
C PRO A 340 31.72 3.39 -30.24
N PRO A 341 31.92 4.07 -31.38
CA PRO A 341 32.76 5.28 -31.47
C PRO A 341 32.35 6.43 -30.53
N ALA A 342 31.06 6.53 -30.17
CA ALA A 342 30.52 7.57 -29.29
C ALA A 342 30.22 7.09 -27.86
N ALA A 343 30.56 5.84 -27.51
CA ALA A 343 30.16 5.25 -26.23
C ALA A 343 31.12 5.57 -25.06
N CYS A 344 32.33 6.02 -25.35
CA CYS A 344 33.32 6.40 -24.34
C CYS A 344 34.16 7.57 -24.84
N LEU A 345 34.98 8.16 -23.96
CA LEU A 345 35.92 9.23 -24.34
C LEU A 345 37.17 8.71 -25.05
N LYS A 346 37.01 7.66 -25.88
CA LYS A 346 38.04 7.07 -26.73
C LYS A 346 39.23 6.44 -25.98
N ALA A 347 39.04 6.00 -24.73
CA ALA A 347 40.03 5.18 -23.99
C ALA A 347 40.47 3.92 -24.76
N CYS A 348 39.56 3.25 -25.48
CA CYS A 348 39.92 2.08 -26.30
C CYS A 348 40.78 2.40 -27.53
N GLN A 349 40.89 3.68 -27.90
CA GLN A 349 41.68 4.15 -29.04
C GLN A 349 43.00 4.80 -28.59
N GLY A 350 43.30 4.79 -27.28
CA GLY A 350 44.50 5.41 -26.71
C GLY A 350 44.50 6.94 -26.71
N ILE A 351 43.34 7.58 -26.92
CA ILE A 351 43.21 9.05 -26.92
C ILE A 351 43.03 9.58 -25.49
N GLU A 352 42.31 8.84 -24.66
CA GLU A 352 42.16 9.17 -23.23
C GLU A 352 43.26 8.48 -22.43
N GLU A 353 43.90 9.25 -21.54
CA GLU A 353 44.91 8.77 -20.61
C GLU A 353 44.36 7.70 -19.66
N ILE A 354 45.17 6.66 -19.40
CA ILE A 354 44.80 5.53 -18.54
C ILE A 354 44.38 6.01 -17.15
N ALA A 355 45.16 6.93 -16.56
CA ALA A 355 44.88 7.48 -15.23
C ALA A 355 43.53 8.22 -15.18
N THR A 356 43.21 9.01 -16.21
CA THR A 356 41.95 9.75 -16.31
C THR A 356 40.76 8.82 -16.46
N TYR A 357 40.88 7.79 -17.31
CA TYR A 357 39.87 6.75 -17.43
C TYR A 357 39.67 6.02 -16.08
N ASN A 358 40.76 5.62 -15.42
CA ASN A 358 40.71 4.89 -14.16
C ASN A 358 40.07 5.73 -13.04
N GLN A 359 40.36 7.02 -12.97
CA GLN A 359 39.72 7.93 -12.01
C GLN A 359 38.20 7.97 -12.23
N ARG A 360 37.75 7.99 -13.48
CA ARG A 360 36.32 7.96 -13.82
C ARG A 360 35.68 6.61 -13.53
N ALA A 361 36.39 5.50 -13.78
CA ALA A 361 35.94 4.16 -13.43
C ALA A 361 35.82 3.99 -11.90
N LEU A 362 36.77 4.51 -11.13
CA LEU A 362 36.72 4.56 -9.66
C LEU A 362 35.59 5.46 -9.15
N ALA A 363 35.36 6.61 -9.78
CA ALA A 363 34.22 7.48 -9.46
C ALA A 363 32.88 6.76 -9.70
N ALA A 364 32.76 6.06 -10.84
CA ALA A 364 31.59 5.24 -11.15
C ALA A 364 31.41 4.12 -10.12
N LEU A 365 32.49 3.41 -9.76
CA LEU A 365 32.45 2.35 -8.74
C LEU A 365 32.11 2.91 -7.35
N GLY A 366 32.59 4.11 -7.01
CA GLY A 366 32.25 4.81 -5.78
C GLY A 366 30.74 5.04 -5.62
N THR A 367 29.97 5.11 -6.71
CA THR A 367 28.50 5.22 -6.63
C THR A 367 27.78 3.91 -6.27
N VAL A 368 28.49 2.76 -6.27
CA VAL A 368 27.92 1.42 -6.05
C VAL A 368 28.64 0.59 -4.97
N VAL A 369 29.89 0.92 -4.62
CA VAL A 369 30.69 0.24 -3.58
C VAL A 369 30.51 0.87 -2.21
N GLN A 370 30.00 2.10 -2.13
CA GLN A 370 29.56 2.59 -0.83
C GLN A 370 28.36 1.72 -0.40
N PRO A 371 28.31 1.21 0.86
CA PRO A 371 27.02 0.79 1.42
C PRO A 371 26.02 1.90 1.11
N PRO A 372 24.76 1.59 0.75
CA PRO A 372 23.79 2.63 0.45
C PRO A 372 23.91 3.65 1.57
N ARG A 373 24.34 4.88 1.21
CA ARG A 373 24.40 5.96 2.20
C ARG A 373 23.04 5.99 2.82
N ALA A 374 22.99 6.04 4.15
CA ALA A 374 21.72 6.02 4.84
C ALA A 374 20.80 7.02 4.14
N GLU A 375 19.64 6.58 3.66
CA GLU A 375 18.80 7.38 2.79
C GLU A 375 17.40 7.35 3.34
N LEU A 376 16.84 8.54 3.47
CA LEU A 376 15.45 8.73 3.83
C LEU A 376 14.63 8.88 2.56
N ILE A 377 13.57 8.09 2.49
CA ILE A 377 12.70 7.98 1.34
C ILE A 377 11.29 8.37 1.78
N LEU A 378 10.74 9.36 1.09
CA LEU A 378 9.37 9.81 1.28
C LEU A 378 8.51 9.37 0.10
N ASP A 379 7.33 8.88 0.44
CA ASP A 379 6.31 8.53 -0.54
C ASP A 379 4.91 8.89 -0.03
N ARG A 380 3.92 8.74 -0.90
CA ARG A 380 2.51 9.01 -0.58
C ARG A 380 2.00 8.01 0.47
N GLY A 381 1.22 8.50 1.44
CA GLY A 381 0.43 7.69 2.35
C GLY A 381 -0.97 7.38 1.81
N ARG A 382 -1.82 6.82 2.67
CA ARG A 382 -3.16 6.31 2.34
C ARG A 382 -4.10 7.43 1.92
N HIS A 383 -3.90 8.64 2.45
CA HIS A 383 -4.63 9.85 2.10
C HIS A 383 -3.68 11.04 1.89
N GLY A 384 -4.23 12.18 1.46
CA GLY A 384 -3.44 13.33 1.00
C GLY A 384 -2.51 13.96 2.06
N ALA A 385 -2.85 13.85 3.34
CA ALA A 385 -2.05 14.36 4.46
C ALA A 385 -0.99 13.36 4.97
N GLU A 386 -1.19 12.07 4.72
CA GLU A 386 -0.27 11.03 5.19
C GLU A 386 0.95 10.90 4.26
N ARG A 387 2.11 10.69 4.85
CA ARG A 387 3.37 10.34 4.17
C ARG A 387 3.88 9.01 4.68
N VAL A 388 4.39 8.20 3.77
CA VAL A 388 5.19 7.03 4.11
C VAL A 388 6.63 7.49 4.20
N VAL A 389 7.28 7.14 5.30
CA VAL A 389 8.72 7.36 5.50
C VAL A 389 9.42 6.02 5.57
N ILE A 390 10.46 5.83 4.76
CA ILE A 390 11.31 4.65 4.76
C ILE A 390 12.75 5.14 4.98
N LEU A 391 13.41 4.58 5.97
CA LEU A 391 14.80 4.86 6.30
C LEU A 391 15.63 3.62 6.00
N ASP A 392 16.44 3.68 4.95
CA ASP A 392 17.54 2.73 4.77
C ASP A 392 18.71 3.19 5.64
N GLN A 393 19.04 2.45 6.69
CA GLN A 393 20.13 2.82 7.60
C GLN A 393 21.51 2.41 7.07
N GLY A 394 21.57 1.84 5.86
CA GLY A 394 22.74 1.12 5.40
C GLY A 394 22.84 -0.25 6.06
N HIS A 395 23.75 -1.08 5.55
CA HIS A 395 24.06 -2.42 6.12
C HIS A 395 22.88 -3.42 6.16
N GLY A 396 21.81 -3.16 5.41
CA GLY A 396 20.68 -4.08 5.27
C GLY A 396 19.53 -3.86 6.25
N VAL A 397 19.61 -2.85 7.12
CA VAL A 397 18.53 -2.49 8.04
C VAL A 397 17.64 -1.42 7.41
N VAL A 398 16.38 -1.76 7.19
CA VAL A 398 15.38 -0.83 6.67
C VAL A 398 14.31 -0.61 7.72
N ARG A 399 13.99 0.66 7.98
CA ARG A 399 12.90 1.07 8.86
C ARG A 399 11.81 1.77 8.06
N TRP A 400 10.61 1.80 8.60
CA TRP A 400 9.49 2.51 8.01
C TRP A 400 8.53 3.03 9.06
N GLY A 401 7.68 3.95 8.64
CA GLY A 401 6.50 4.37 9.36
C GLY A 401 5.68 5.29 8.50
N THR A 402 4.67 5.88 9.11
CA THR A 402 3.85 6.92 8.48
C THR A 402 3.88 8.17 9.32
N LEU A 403 3.71 9.31 8.66
CA LEU A 403 3.68 10.63 9.27
C LEU A 403 2.53 11.42 8.67
N GLU A 404 1.69 11.99 9.53
CA GLU A 404 0.71 13.00 9.11
C GLU A 404 1.40 14.34 8.97
N THR A 405 1.38 14.93 7.78
CA THR A 405 2.03 16.22 7.51
C THR A 405 0.97 17.24 7.08
N ALA A 406 0.61 18.16 7.98
CA ALA A 406 -0.19 19.34 7.63
C ALA A 406 0.62 20.38 6.83
N SER A 407 1.95 20.39 6.98
CA SER A 407 2.88 21.28 6.30
C SER A 407 3.76 20.52 5.30
N ARG A 408 4.34 21.23 4.32
CA ARG A 408 5.22 20.64 3.29
C ARG A 408 6.63 20.28 3.79
N TYR A 409 6.98 20.54 5.05
CA TYR A 409 8.37 20.55 5.52
C TYR A 409 8.52 19.95 6.93
N ALA A 410 8.39 18.62 7.04
CA ALA A 410 8.90 17.91 8.22
C ALA A 410 10.45 17.90 8.19
N SER A 411 11.08 18.04 9.35
CA SER A 411 12.56 18.00 9.46
C SER A 411 13.10 16.59 9.20
N GLU A 412 14.38 16.45 8.87
CA GLU A 412 15.00 15.13 8.67
C GLU A 412 14.91 14.25 9.92
N GLU A 413 15.04 14.86 11.10
CA GLU A 413 14.91 14.19 12.40
C GLU A 413 13.49 13.69 12.66
N GLU A 414 12.48 14.51 12.37
CA GLU A 414 11.07 14.11 12.50
C GLU A 414 10.73 12.95 11.57
N LEU A 415 11.22 13.01 10.33
CA LEU A 415 11.03 11.95 9.35
C LEU A 415 11.75 10.66 9.79
N ALA A 416 12.98 10.76 10.26
CA ALA A 416 13.73 9.60 10.75
C ALA A 416 13.07 8.97 11.98
N ALA A 417 12.55 9.79 12.90
CA ALA A 417 11.80 9.34 14.07
C ALA A 417 10.48 8.64 13.67
N ALA A 418 9.79 9.15 12.65
CA ALA A 418 8.58 8.53 12.11
C ALA A 418 8.85 7.12 11.57
N ALA A 419 10.05 6.84 11.04
CA ALA A 419 10.50 5.51 10.62
C ALA A 419 10.82 4.58 11.82
N SER A 420 9.84 4.39 12.70
CA SER A 420 10.00 3.68 13.97
C SER A 420 10.05 2.16 13.82
N ARG A 421 9.45 1.58 12.77
CA ARG A 421 9.28 0.13 12.61
C ARG A 421 10.41 -0.47 11.78
N VAL A 422 11.06 -1.52 12.27
CA VAL A 422 12.14 -2.22 11.55
C VAL A 422 11.56 -3.38 10.72
N PHE A 423 11.93 -3.49 9.44
CA PHE A 423 11.69 -4.71 8.67
C PHE A 423 12.64 -5.80 9.15
N ARG A 424 12.10 -6.92 9.63
CA ARG A 424 12.87 -8.02 10.23
C ARG A 424 13.19 -9.10 9.21
N ALA A 425 12.43 -9.18 8.11
CA ALA A 425 12.69 -10.11 7.04
C ALA A 425 13.99 -9.75 6.31
N SER A 426 14.87 -10.74 6.14
CA SER A 426 16.09 -10.59 5.37
C SER A 426 15.76 -10.22 3.92
N GLY A 427 16.51 -9.29 3.33
CA GLY A 427 16.29 -8.88 1.93
C GLY A 427 15.34 -7.69 1.74
N ALA A 428 14.98 -6.95 2.80
CA ALA A 428 14.26 -5.68 2.66
C ALA A 428 15.05 -4.61 1.87
N ALA A 429 16.31 -4.35 2.24
CA ALA A 429 17.17 -3.37 1.55
C ALA A 429 17.33 -3.60 0.03
N PRO A 430 17.61 -4.82 -0.46
CA PRO A 430 17.67 -5.02 -1.90
C PRO A 430 16.34 -4.96 -2.62
N LEU A 431 15.25 -5.34 -1.94
CA LEU A 431 13.91 -5.19 -2.51
C LEU A 431 13.57 -3.70 -2.68
N LEU A 432 13.91 -2.90 -1.66
CA LEU A 432 13.86 -1.44 -1.69
C LEU A 432 14.66 -0.90 -2.89
N HIS A 433 15.95 -1.20 -3.00
CA HIS A 433 16.77 -0.70 -4.11
C HIS A 433 16.27 -1.19 -5.47
N HIS A 434 15.81 -2.44 -5.58
CA HIS A 434 15.24 -2.96 -6.82
C HIS A 434 14.01 -2.17 -7.24
N TYR A 435 13.13 -1.84 -6.29
CA TYR A 435 11.95 -1.03 -6.56
C TYR A 435 12.34 0.37 -7.04
N LEU A 436 13.29 1.02 -6.37
CA LEU A 436 13.75 2.39 -6.69
C LEU A 436 14.43 2.51 -8.05
N LEU A 437 14.98 1.42 -8.61
CA LEU A 437 15.56 1.43 -9.96
C LEU A 437 14.52 1.60 -11.07
N LYS A 438 13.25 1.25 -10.80
CA LYS A 438 12.20 1.17 -11.82
C LYS A 438 11.04 2.12 -11.56
N ASN A 439 10.84 2.52 -10.31
CA ASN A 439 9.67 3.27 -9.88
C ASN A 439 10.11 4.55 -9.18
N PRO A 440 9.55 5.71 -9.57
CA PRO A 440 9.77 6.94 -8.83
C PRO A 440 9.08 6.88 -7.46
N VAL A 441 9.61 7.66 -6.53
CA VAL A 441 9.04 7.96 -5.21
C VAL A 441 8.97 9.49 -5.06
N MET A 442 8.23 10.02 -4.07
CA MET A 442 8.06 11.47 -3.93
C MET A 442 9.38 12.20 -3.71
N LYS A 443 10.21 11.72 -2.77
CA LYS A 443 11.50 12.36 -2.46
C LYS A 443 12.48 11.33 -1.92
N ARG A 444 13.76 11.55 -2.21
CA ARG A 444 14.89 10.80 -1.67
C ARG A 444 15.89 11.78 -1.08
N MET A 445 16.35 11.51 0.13
CA MET A 445 17.19 12.39 0.92
C MET A 445 18.38 11.58 1.42
N PRO A 446 19.56 11.72 0.81
CA PRO A 446 20.77 11.11 1.33
C PRO A 446 21.07 11.73 2.69
N LEU A 447 21.22 10.91 3.72
CA LEU A 447 21.69 11.34 5.03
C LEU A 447 23.22 11.37 5.00
N GLU A 448 23.81 12.38 5.64
CA GLU A 448 25.25 12.40 5.84
C GLU A 448 25.68 11.18 6.67
N PRO A 449 26.83 10.55 6.34
CA PRO A 449 27.32 9.44 7.15
C PRO A 449 27.54 9.94 8.58
N GLN A 450 26.82 9.37 9.55
CA GLN A 450 27.19 9.57 10.95
C GLN A 450 28.64 9.11 11.12
N PRO A 451 29.52 9.93 11.74
CA PRO A 451 30.87 9.49 12.01
C PRO A 451 30.79 8.20 12.80
N ALA A 452 31.47 7.16 12.32
CA ALA A 452 31.55 5.88 13.03
C ALA A 452 31.90 6.18 14.48
N VAL A 453 31.01 5.79 15.41
CA VAL A 453 31.29 5.83 16.84
C VAL A 453 32.63 5.13 17.01
N GLN A 454 33.66 5.89 17.38
CA GLN A 454 34.98 5.36 17.67
C GLN A 454 34.78 4.27 18.72
N ALA A 455 34.92 3.01 18.30
CA ALA A 455 35.03 1.91 19.21
C ALA A 455 36.21 2.24 20.12
N VAL A 456 35.87 2.40 21.39
CA VAL A 456 36.74 2.70 22.52
C VAL A 456 38.11 2.05 22.32
N GLN A 457 39.12 2.88 22.05
CA GLN A 457 40.49 2.52 22.40
C GLN A 457 40.52 2.40 23.92
N GLY A 458 40.52 1.16 24.39
CA GLY A 458 40.60 0.79 25.79
C GLY A 458 41.35 -0.53 25.91
N SER A 459 42.67 -0.44 25.78
CA SER A 459 43.70 -1.19 26.54
C SER A 459 43.37 -2.59 27.06
N LEU A 460 44.14 -3.60 26.63
CA LEU A 460 45.17 -4.26 27.45
C LEU A 460 45.77 -5.51 26.74
N PHE A 461 47.10 -5.53 26.73
CA PHE A 461 48.08 -6.55 26.33
C PHE A 461 48.40 -6.74 24.84
#